data_AF-A0A6G0TU35-F1
#
_entry.id   AF-A0A6G0TU35-F1
#
_cell.length_a   1.000
_cell.length_b   1.000
_cell.length_c   1.000
_cell.angle_alpha   90.00
_cell.angle_beta   90.00
_cell.angle_gamma   90.00
#
_symmetry.space_group_name_H-M   'P 1'
#
loop_
_entity.id
_entity.type
_entity.pdbx_description
1 polymer ?
#
loop_
_entity_poly.entity_id
_entity_poly.type
_entity_poly.pdbx_seq_one_letter_code
_entity_poly.pdbx_strand_id
1 'polypeptide(L)'
;MDRRNEAITRSERKNDNAQLRYHGVHTCVCDDCRYVHYDMVDGIPNVYKVRREDHPEIHHEPFHNMTNVLKQNNKVNWAKQGFSKNLYKRVPTDVRSRYERYFNDEFWNLQWYEQDYRNNYKNEMALDMNLVPVYEELKFTGKGIRVAIIDDGIEYTHDDLKDNYDEEISINLNWNKKDPMPRYEDPTNSHGTRCAGEIAMAANNKKCGVGVAYNAKIGDYKRL
;
A
#
# COMPACT_ATOMS: atom_id res chain seq x y z
N MET A 1 -11.10 -3.22 39.33
CA MET A 1 -10.25 -2.22 38.64
C MET A 1 -10.05 -2.73 37.23
N ASP A 2 -10.94 -2.31 36.35
CA ASP A 2 -11.08 -2.84 35.00
C ASP A 2 -11.29 -1.65 34.07
N ARG A 3 -10.38 -1.48 33.10
CA ARG A 3 -10.56 -0.66 31.90
C ARG A 3 -9.59 -1.14 30.84
N ARG A 4 -9.96 -2.21 30.14
CA ARG A 4 -9.44 -2.53 28.82
C ARG A 4 -10.04 -1.54 27.83
N ASN A 5 -9.18 -0.85 27.09
CA ASN A 5 -9.59 -0.03 25.95
C ASN A 5 -9.96 -0.96 24.80
N GLU A 6 -11.26 -1.16 24.57
CA GLU A 6 -11.79 -1.78 23.36
C GLU A 6 -12.11 -0.69 22.34
N ALA A 7 -11.35 -0.64 21.26
CA ALA A 7 -11.68 0.17 20.09
C ALA A 7 -12.55 -0.65 19.14
N ILE A 8 -13.86 -0.38 19.15
CA ILE A 8 -14.84 -0.94 18.22
C ILE A 8 -14.56 -0.36 16.82
N THR A 9 -14.35 -1.23 15.84
CA THR A 9 -14.42 -0.93 14.40
C THR A 9 -15.21 -2.06 13.73
N ARG A 10 -16.26 -1.70 12.98
CA ARG A 10 -17.22 -2.64 12.37
C ARG A 10 -17.39 -2.28 10.90
N SER A 11 -16.89 -3.14 10.01
CA SER A 11 -17.38 -3.41 8.65
C SER A 11 -16.34 -4.26 7.91
N GLU A 12 -16.69 -5.50 7.64
CA GLU A 12 -15.79 -6.60 7.31
C GLU A 12 -16.05 -7.10 5.88
N ARG A 13 -15.02 -7.10 5.05
CA ARG A 13 -14.82 -8.18 4.06
C ARG A 13 -13.49 -8.81 4.43
N LYS A 14 -13.54 -10.05 4.92
CA LYS A 14 -12.38 -10.82 5.39
C LYS A 14 -12.10 -11.94 4.41
N ASN A 15 -10.89 -11.98 3.87
CA ASN A 15 -10.34 -13.22 3.31
C ASN A 15 -9.58 -13.91 4.45
N ASP A 16 -10.15 -15.00 4.97
CA ASP A 16 -9.57 -15.79 6.06
C ASP A 16 -8.50 -16.75 5.52
N ASN A 17 -7.27 -16.23 5.42
CA ASN A 17 -6.10 -17.00 4.99
C ASN A 17 -5.24 -17.37 6.21
N ALA A 18 -4.87 -18.64 6.34
CA ALA A 18 -3.87 -19.07 7.32
C ALA A 18 -2.47 -19.08 6.70
N GLN A 19 -1.45 -18.79 7.50
CA GLN A 19 -0.04 -18.89 7.11
C GLN A 19 0.62 -20.04 7.87
N LEU A 20 1.46 -20.79 7.17
CA LEU A 20 2.12 -21.99 7.68
C LEU A 20 3.57 -22.09 7.21
N ARG A 21 4.42 -22.70 8.02
CA ARG A 21 5.78 -23.13 7.64
C ARG A 21 5.93 -24.63 7.83
N TYR A 22 6.42 -25.35 6.83
CA TYR A 22 6.67 -26.80 6.93
C TYR A 22 7.88 -27.26 6.10
N HIS A 23 8.32 -28.50 6.35
CA HIS A 23 9.35 -29.20 5.57
C HIS A 23 8.72 -30.36 4.78
N GLY A 24 8.77 -30.33 3.44
CA GLY A 24 8.31 -31.41 2.57
C GLY A 24 7.39 -30.98 1.42
N VAL A 25 6.81 -31.97 0.71
CA VAL A 25 5.96 -31.77 -0.48
C VAL A 25 4.64 -31.09 -0.14
N HIS A 26 4.30 -30.05 -0.89
CA HIS A 26 3.30 -29.04 -0.52
C HIS A 26 1.85 -29.53 -0.44
N THR A 27 1.52 -30.55 -1.21
CA THR A 27 0.15 -31.03 -1.38
C THR A 27 -0.32 -31.91 -0.23
N CYS A 28 0.54 -32.82 0.26
CA CYS A 28 0.13 -33.78 1.30
C CYS A 28 -0.32 -33.13 2.61
N VAL A 29 0.35 -32.08 3.09
CA VAL A 29 -0.03 -31.40 4.35
C VAL A 29 -1.39 -30.72 4.23
N CYS A 30 -1.66 -30.16 3.05
CA CYS A 30 -2.93 -29.50 2.74
C CYS A 30 -4.07 -30.53 2.68
N ASP A 31 -3.86 -31.63 1.95
CA ASP A 31 -4.83 -32.74 1.82
C ASP A 31 -5.16 -33.39 3.18
N ASP A 32 -4.14 -33.69 3.99
CA ASP A 32 -4.29 -34.32 5.31
C ASP A 32 -5.09 -33.44 6.30
N CYS A 33 -5.04 -32.12 6.14
CA CYS A 33 -5.67 -31.16 7.05
C CYS A 33 -6.92 -30.48 6.45
N ARG A 34 -7.35 -30.87 5.25
CA ARG A 34 -8.44 -30.25 4.46
C ARG A 34 -8.20 -28.78 4.11
N TYR A 35 -6.94 -28.35 4.05
CA TYR A 35 -6.57 -27.02 3.57
C TYR A 35 -6.22 -27.10 2.08
N VAL A 36 -6.34 -25.99 1.38
CA VAL A 36 -5.93 -25.82 -0.01
C VAL A 36 -4.77 -24.83 -0.02
N HIS A 37 -3.70 -25.18 -0.73
CA HIS A 37 -2.59 -24.27 -0.95
C HIS A 37 -3.06 -23.09 -1.80
N TYR A 38 -2.87 -21.88 -1.29
CA TYR A 38 -3.27 -20.66 -1.98
C TYR A 38 -2.09 -20.01 -2.69
N ASP A 39 -0.98 -19.77 -1.97
CA ASP A 39 0.17 -19.01 -2.48
C ASP A 39 1.39 -19.11 -1.53
N MET A 40 2.57 -18.65 -1.94
CA MET A 40 3.69 -18.39 -1.03
C MET A 40 3.58 -17.02 -0.37
N VAL A 41 4.25 -16.83 0.76
CA VAL A 41 4.44 -15.50 1.34
C VAL A 41 5.70 -14.88 0.76
N ASP A 42 5.52 -13.84 -0.03
CA ASP A 42 6.63 -13.10 -0.64
C ASP A 42 7.64 -12.63 0.41
N GLY A 43 8.92 -12.82 0.10
CA GLY A 43 10.03 -12.43 0.97
C GLY A 43 10.29 -13.38 2.16
N ILE A 44 9.51 -14.45 2.36
CA ILE A 44 9.74 -15.41 3.45
C ILE A 44 9.84 -16.85 2.93
N PRO A 45 11.07 -17.40 2.79
CA PRO A 45 11.26 -18.75 2.29
C PRO A 45 10.56 -19.81 3.13
N ASN A 46 9.89 -20.73 2.45
CA ASN A 46 9.14 -21.86 3.00
C ASN A 46 7.92 -21.48 3.83
N VAL A 47 7.33 -20.30 3.62
CA VAL A 47 6.07 -19.91 4.24
C VAL A 47 4.98 -19.83 3.18
N TYR A 48 3.85 -20.49 3.47
CA TYR A 48 2.76 -20.69 2.53
C TYR A 48 1.46 -20.15 3.11
N LYS A 49 0.67 -19.51 2.25
CA LYS A 49 -0.72 -19.13 2.49
C LYS A 49 -1.59 -20.35 2.14
N VAL A 50 -2.43 -20.77 3.06
CA VAL A 50 -3.40 -21.85 2.86
C VAL A 50 -4.79 -21.40 3.27
N ARG A 51 -5.81 -21.96 2.64
CA ARG A 51 -7.22 -21.63 2.88
C ARG A 51 -8.03 -22.90 3.11
N ARG A 52 -9.08 -22.83 3.93
CA ARG A 52 -10.07 -23.92 4.09
C ARG A 52 -11.41 -23.45 3.54
N GLU A 53 -12.08 -24.25 2.71
CA GLU A 53 -13.36 -23.87 2.08
C GLU A 53 -14.54 -23.94 3.05
N ASP A 54 -14.47 -24.81 4.06
CA ASP A 54 -15.46 -24.93 5.13
C ASP A 54 -15.19 -23.99 6.32
N HIS A 55 -14.23 -23.06 6.19
CA HIS A 55 -13.99 -22.05 7.21
C HIS A 55 -15.11 -20.99 7.16
N PRO A 56 -15.85 -20.76 8.25
CA PRO A 56 -16.88 -19.72 8.28
C PRO A 56 -16.23 -18.35 8.06
N GLU A 57 -16.70 -17.59 7.06
CA GLU A 57 -16.08 -16.34 6.57
C GLU A 57 -16.15 -15.15 7.56
N ILE A 58 -16.87 -15.29 8.67
CA ILE A 58 -17.28 -14.16 9.51
C ILE A 58 -17.05 -14.44 10.99
N HIS A 59 -15.78 -14.44 11.43
CA HIS A 59 -15.48 -14.45 12.87
C HIS A 59 -14.36 -13.47 13.24
N HIS A 60 -14.50 -12.82 14.40
CA HIS A 60 -13.52 -11.89 14.97
C HIS A 60 -12.39 -12.59 15.73
N GLU A 61 -12.58 -13.87 16.06
CA GLU A 61 -11.66 -14.67 16.87
C GLU A 61 -11.05 -15.81 16.03
N PRO A 62 -9.80 -16.21 16.31
CA PRO A 62 -9.19 -17.35 15.65
C PRO A 62 -9.97 -18.64 15.91
N PHE A 63 -10.19 -19.44 14.86
CA PHE A 63 -10.64 -20.82 15.03
C PHE A 63 -9.46 -21.67 15.47
N HIS A 64 -9.19 -21.62 16.77
CA HIS A 64 -8.09 -22.34 17.40
C HIS A 64 -8.12 -23.84 17.07
N ASN A 65 -9.29 -24.47 17.11
CA ASN A 65 -9.42 -25.89 16.79
C ASN A 65 -8.96 -26.21 15.36
N MET A 66 -9.29 -25.37 14.39
CA MET A 66 -8.95 -25.60 12.99
C MET A 66 -7.48 -25.32 12.69
N THR A 67 -6.94 -24.24 13.27
CA THR A 67 -5.51 -23.92 13.20
C THR A 67 -4.66 -24.97 13.94
N ASN A 68 -5.18 -25.57 15.01
CA ASN A 68 -4.47 -26.60 15.78
C ASN A 68 -4.31 -27.91 15.00
N VAL A 69 -5.23 -28.26 14.09
CA VAL A 69 -5.07 -29.44 13.21
C VAL A 69 -3.78 -29.32 12.39
N LEU A 70 -3.49 -28.12 11.89
CA LEU A 70 -2.23 -27.86 11.19
C LEU A 70 -1.01 -27.99 12.10
N LYS A 71 -1.10 -27.51 13.35
CA LYS A 71 0.00 -27.63 14.34
C LYS A 71 0.24 -29.06 14.80
N GLN A 72 -0.74 -29.93 14.68
CA GLN A 72 -0.64 -31.34 15.05
C GLN A 72 0.03 -32.19 13.96
N ASN A 73 0.14 -31.66 12.73
CA ASN A 73 0.86 -32.33 11.65
C ASN A 73 2.38 -32.21 11.87
N ASN A 74 3.07 -33.35 11.93
CA ASN A 74 4.51 -33.41 12.19
C ASN A 74 5.40 -32.75 11.12
N LYS A 75 4.84 -32.42 9.96
CA LYS A 75 5.54 -31.67 8.91
C LYS A 75 5.48 -30.15 9.16
N VAL A 76 4.51 -29.66 9.93
CA VAL A 76 4.26 -28.23 10.16
C VAL A 76 5.04 -27.73 11.37
N ASN A 77 5.95 -26.79 11.13
CA ASN A 77 6.74 -26.14 12.18
C ASN A 77 5.92 -25.12 12.96
N TRP A 78 5.09 -24.33 12.27
CA TRP A 78 4.15 -23.40 12.92
C TRP A 78 2.97 -23.08 12.01
N ALA A 79 1.85 -22.71 12.65
CA ALA A 79 0.61 -22.31 12.01
C ALA A 79 0.00 -21.08 12.68
N LYS A 80 -0.42 -20.09 11.89
CA LYS A 80 -1.14 -18.91 12.39
C LYS A 80 -2.23 -18.47 11.42
N GLN A 81 -3.43 -18.23 11.96
CA GLN A 81 -4.51 -17.60 11.20
C GLN A 81 -4.20 -16.12 10.97
N GLY A 82 -4.24 -15.68 9.71
CA GLY A 82 -4.10 -14.29 9.31
C GLY A 82 -5.46 -13.60 9.27
N PHE A 83 -5.51 -12.35 9.70
CA PHE A 83 -6.70 -11.51 9.57
C PHE A 83 -6.33 -10.30 8.73
N SER A 84 -7.06 -10.09 7.64
CA SER A 84 -6.97 -8.84 6.89
C SER A 84 -7.57 -7.72 7.75
N LYS A 85 -6.73 -6.78 8.21
CA LYS A 85 -7.19 -5.58 8.89
C LYS A 85 -7.38 -4.48 7.87
N ASN A 86 -8.62 -4.08 7.63
CA ASN A 86 -8.89 -2.82 6.94
C ASN A 86 -8.60 -1.67 7.90
N LEU A 87 -7.47 -1.00 7.72
CA LEU A 87 -7.13 0.20 8.46
C LEU A 87 -7.90 1.39 7.88
N TYR A 88 -9.05 1.70 8.47
CA TYR A 88 -9.69 3.00 8.24
C TYR A 88 -9.03 4.00 9.20
N LYS A 89 -8.09 4.80 8.69
CA LYS A 89 -7.44 5.83 9.51
C LYS A 89 -8.41 6.99 9.72
N ARG A 90 -8.78 7.22 10.99
CA ARG A 90 -9.66 8.32 11.41
C ARG A 90 -8.91 9.63 11.17
N VAL A 91 -9.32 10.39 10.16
CA VAL A 91 -8.93 11.80 10.04
C VAL A 91 -9.87 12.58 10.96
N PRO A 92 -9.38 13.26 12.02
CA PRO A 92 -10.21 14.15 12.82
C PRO A 92 -10.78 15.24 11.92
N THR A 93 -12.10 15.31 11.74
CA THR A 93 -12.76 16.26 10.83
C THR A 93 -12.67 17.71 11.27
N ASP A 94 -12.37 17.94 12.55
CA ASP A 94 -12.44 19.27 13.17
C ASP A 94 -11.06 19.92 13.34
N VAL A 95 -10.00 19.30 12.80
CA VAL A 95 -8.63 19.73 13.05
C VAL A 95 -7.95 20.14 11.74
N ARG A 96 -7.63 21.44 11.65
CA ARG A 96 -6.99 22.03 10.47
C ARG A 96 -5.48 21.95 10.57
N SER A 97 -4.84 21.52 9.49
CA SER A 97 -3.38 21.59 9.38
C SER A 97 -2.93 23.04 9.27
N ARG A 98 -1.71 23.34 9.74
CA ARG A 98 -1.05 24.63 9.49
C ARG A 98 -0.78 24.87 8.01
N TYR A 99 -0.74 23.81 7.21
CA TYR A 99 -0.41 23.85 5.79
C TYR A 99 -1.60 23.58 4.87
N GLU A 100 -2.84 23.62 5.40
CA GLU A 100 -4.08 23.33 4.65
C GLU A 100 -4.23 24.14 3.35
N ARG A 101 -3.61 25.33 3.29
CA ARG A 101 -3.69 26.24 2.12
C ARG A 101 -2.38 26.38 1.36
N TYR A 102 -1.40 25.54 1.66
CA TYR A 102 -0.08 25.63 1.04
C TYR A 102 -0.14 25.30 -0.46
N PHE A 103 -0.92 24.29 -0.81
CA PHE A 103 -1.21 23.90 -2.19
C PHE A 103 -2.71 24.06 -2.50
N ASN A 104 -3.04 24.27 -3.77
CA ASN A 104 -4.42 24.51 -4.22
C ASN A 104 -5.13 23.24 -4.75
N ASP A 105 -4.48 22.09 -4.60
CA ASP A 105 -4.88 20.80 -5.16
C ASP A 105 -6.03 20.16 -4.34
N GLU A 106 -6.98 19.52 -5.03
CA GLU A 106 -8.29 19.12 -4.48
C GLU A 106 -8.20 18.17 -3.28
N PHE A 107 -7.21 17.30 -3.29
CA PHE A 107 -6.93 16.26 -2.31
C PHE A 107 -5.69 16.57 -1.45
N TRP A 108 -5.09 17.77 -1.57
CA TRP A 108 -4.00 18.19 -0.68
C TRP A 108 -4.42 17.95 0.78
N ASN A 109 -5.63 18.40 1.14
CA ASN A 109 -6.24 18.25 2.46
C ASN A 109 -6.58 16.80 2.89
N LEU A 110 -6.24 15.81 2.07
CA LEU A 110 -6.35 14.38 2.39
C LEU A 110 -4.97 13.71 2.54
N GLN A 111 -3.88 14.37 2.13
CA GLN A 111 -2.50 13.85 2.20
C GLN A 111 -1.88 14.04 3.59
N TRP A 112 -2.45 13.34 4.58
CA TRP A 112 -2.02 13.40 5.98
C TRP A 112 -0.56 13.04 6.24
N TYR A 113 0.08 12.34 5.30
CA TYR A 113 1.48 11.95 5.39
C TYR A 113 2.43 13.10 5.01
N GLU A 114 1.96 14.11 4.28
CA GLU A 114 2.73 15.32 3.97
C GLU A 114 2.39 16.50 4.89
N GLN A 115 1.16 16.53 5.39
CA GLN A 115 0.70 17.55 6.32
C GLN A 115 0.00 16.94 7.54
N ASP A 116 0.50 17.25 8.73
CA ASP A 116 -0.13 16.82 9.96
C ASP A 116 -1.37 17.67 10.27
N TYR A 117 -2.49 16.98 10.50
CA TYR A 117 -3.74 17.58 10.94
C TYR A 117 -3.88 17.62 12.45
N ARG A 118 -2.92 17.12 13.23
CA ARG A 118 -2.99 17.22 14.69
C ARG A 118 -2.57 18.62 15.13
N ASN A 119 -3.55 19.49 15.17
CA ASN A 119 -3.46 20.74 15.89
C ASN A 119 -3.63 20.40 17.37
N ASN A 120 -2.55 20.41 18.18
CA ASN A 120 -2.73 20.60 19.62
C ASN A 120 -1.44 21.08 20.33
N TYR A 121 -1.64 22.13 21.09
CA TYR A 121 -0.78 22.82 22.07
C TYR A 121 -0.17 21.92 23.18
N LYS A 122 -0.16 20.60 23.01
CA LYS A 122 0.22 19.61 24.03
C LYS A 122 1.31 18.66 23.55
N ASN A 123 2.47 19.16 23.12
CA ASN A 123 3.69 18.34 22.93
C ASN A 123 3.50 16.97 22.21
N GLU A 124 2.50 16.84 21.34
CA GLU A 124 2.29 15.62 20.58
C GLU A 124 3.23 15.65 19.38
N MET A 125 4.01 14.59 19.20
CA MET A 125 4.94 14.47 18.06
C MET A 125 4.16 14.48 16.76
N ALA A 126 4.63 15.25 15.77
CA ALA A 126 4.09 15.24 14.41
C ALA A 126 4.19 13.83 13.76
N LEU A 127 3.25 13.47 12.89
CA LEU A 127 3.09 12.14 12.26
C LEU A 127 2.93 12.32 10.75
N ASP A 128 3.59 13.35 10.24
CA ASP A 128 3.84 13.58 8.83
C ASP A 128 5.35 13.43 8.56
N MET A 129 5.73 13.54 7.29
CA MET A 129 7.12 13.57 6.86
C MET A 129 7.79 14.95 7.05
N ASN A 130 7.07 15.93 7.60
CA ASN A 130 7.53 17.32 7.78
C ASN A 130 8.08 17.95 6.49
N LEU A 131 7.35 17.79 5.37
CA LEU A 131 7.81 18.19 4.04
C LEU A 131 7.61 19.68 3.73
N VAL A 132 6.57 20.31 4.27
CA VAL A 132 6.25 21.70 3.91
C VAL A 132 7.39 22.69 4.25
N PRO A 133 8.09 22.60 5.40
CA PRO A 133 9.29 23.40 5.64
C PRO A 133 10.41 23.17 4.62
N VAL A 134 10.55 21.96 4.07
CA VAL A 134 11.53 21.63 3.02
C VAL A 134 11.20 22.40 1.73
N TYR A 135 9.92 22.53 1.40
CA TYR A 135 9.45 23.29 0.25
C TYR A 135 9.53 24.81 0.48
N GLU A 136 9.07 25.28 1.64
CA GLU A 136 8.92 26.69 1.95
C GLU A 136 10.24 27.36 2.33
N GLU A 137 11.03 26.74 3.20
CA GLU A 137 12.25 27.34 3.75
C GLU A 137 13.47 26.98 2.90
N LEU A 138 13.61 25.69 2.54
CA LEU A 138 14.79 25.20 1.83
C LEU A 138 14.65 25.24 0.30
N LYS A 139 13.42 25.43 -0.21
CA LYS A 139 13.11 25.47 -1.65
C LYS A 139 13.48 24.19 -2.41
N PHE A 140 13.56 23.05 -1.72
CA PHE A 140 13.80 21.76 -2.36
C PHE A 140 12.47 21.14 -2.78
N THR A 141 12.33 20.83 -4.07
CA THR A 141 11.06 20.36 -4.66
C THR A 141 11.26 19.15 -5.58
N GLY A 142 12.47 18.58 -5.59
CA GLY A 142 12.88 17.55 -6.55
C GLY A 142 13.36 18.08 -7.90
N LYS A 143 13.34 19.41 -8.12
CA LYS A 143 13.81 20.01 -9.38
C LYS A 143 15.23 19.56 -9.73
N GLY A 144 15.39 19.05 -10.96
CA GLY A 144 16.67 18.54 -11.48
C GLY A 144 16.97 17.09 -11.11
N ILE A 145 16.11 16.43 -10.33
CA ILE A 145 16.20 15.00 -10.03
C ILE A 145 15.32 14.22 -11.01
N ARG A 146 15.82 13.07 -11.42
CA ARG A 146 15.12 12.08 -12.25
C ARG A 146 14.89 10.82 -11.41
N VAL A 147 13.64 10.37 -11.34
CA VAL A 147 13.22 9.17 -10.60
C VAL A 147 12.57 8.21 -11.57
N ALA A 148 12.90 6.93 -11.48
CA ALA A 148 12.30 5.90 -12.31
C ALA A 148 11.64 4.84 -11.43
N ILE A 149 10.41 4.47 -11.79
CA ILE A 149 9.64 3.40 -11.17
C ILE A 149 9.83 2.12 -11.98
N ILE A 150 9.78 0.95 -11.34
CA ILE A 150 9.83 -0.35 -12.02
C ILE A 150 8.54 -1.09 -11.65
N ASP A 151 7.52 -0.98 -12.51
CA ASP A 151 6.16 -1.43 -12.15
C ASP A 151 5.33 -1.84 -13.39
N ASP A 152 4.00 -1.79 -13.29
CA ASP A 152 3.05 -2.20 -14.33
C ASP A 152 2.80 -1.16 -15.45
N GLY A 153 3.44 0.00 -15.34
CA GLY A 153 3.35 1.10 -16.29
C GLY A 153 2.97 2.44 -15.66
N ILE A 154 3.16 3.50 -16.42
CA ILE A 154 2.78 4.87 -16.03
C ILE A 154 1.84 5.48 -17.05
N GLU A 155 0.69 5.98 -16.59
CA GLU A 155 -0.21 6.80 -17.38
C GLU A 155 0.40 8.19 -17.54
N TYR A 156 1.42 8.31 -18.40
CA TYR A 156 2.18 9.55 -18.58
C TYR A 156 1.35 10.70 -19.16
N THR A 157 0.14 10.42 -19.68
CA THR A 157 -0.81 11.45 -20.12
C THR A 157 -1.73 11.96 -19.00
N HIS A 158 -1.64 11.39 -17.79
CA HIS A 158 -2.43 11.84 -16.64
C HIS A 158 -2.16 13.32 -16.35
N ASP A 159 -3.21 14.08 -16.01
CA ASP A 159 -3.14 15.54 -15.84
C ASP A 159 -2.07 15.97 -14.83
N ASP A 160 -1.84 15.15 -13.80
CA ASP A 160 -0.82 15.41 -12.78
C ASP A 160 0.58 14.88 -13.10
N LEU A 161 0.75 14.04 -14.11
CA LEU A 161 2.05 13.42 -14.42
C LEU A 161 2.66 13.95 -15.71
N LYS A 162 1.85 14.40 -16.67
CA LYS A 162 2.30 14.79 -18.01
C LYS A 162 3.42 15.83 -18.04
N ASP A 163 3.41 16.80 -17.13
CA ASP A 163 4.42 17.86 -17.10
C ASP A 163 5.74 17.38 -16.48
N ASN A 164 5.67 16.34 -15.63
CA ASN A 164 6.81 15.76 -14.92
C ASN A 164 7.32 14.47 -15.59
N TYR A 165 6.59 13.89 -16.54
CA TYR A 165 7.04 12.72 -17.28
C TYR A 165 8.34 12.97 -18.04
N ASP A 166 9.20 11.96 -18.07
CA ASP A 166 10.47 11.94 -18.81
C ASP A 166 10.59 10.62 -19.60
N GLU A 167 10.55 10.74 -20.93
CA GLU A 167 10.67 9.62 -21.85
C GLU A 167 12.07 9.01 -21.89
N GLU A 168 13.13 9.77 -21.52
CA GLU A 168 14.52 9.27 -21.57
C GLU A 168 14.79 8.22 -20.50
N ILE A 169 14.04 8.26 -19.40
CA ILE A 169 14.11 7.31 -18.29
C ILE A 169 12.88 6.40 -18.24
N SER A 170 12.23 6.20 -19.39
CA SER A 170 11.06 5.35 -19.53
C SER A 170 11.24 4.28 -20.59
N ILE A 171 10.83 3.06 -20.27
CA ILE A 171 10.89 1.92 -21.19
C ILE A 171 9.91 0.84 -20.76
N ASN A 172 9.32 0.17 -21.75
CA ASN A 172 8.55 -1.04 -21.55
C ASN A 172 9.40 -2.27 -21.85
N LEU A 173 9.80 -2.94 -20.77
CA LEU A 173 10.68 -4.10 -20.79
C LEU A 173 9.97 -5.36 -21.32
N ASN A 174 8.63 -5.42 -21.25
CA ASN A 174 7.88 -6.58 -21.74
C ASN A 174 7.94 -6.70 -23.28
N TRP A 175 8.01 -5.58 -24.01
CA TRP A 175 8.09 -5.57 -25.48
C TRP A 175 9.32 -4.85 -26.02
N ASN A 176 10.24 -4.44 -25.14
CA ASN A 176 11.40 -3.61 -25.46
C ASN A 176 11.03 -2.37 -26.29
N LYS A 177 9.94 -1.70 -25.92
CA LYS A 177 9.41 -0.49 -26.56
C LYS A 177 9.62 0.71 -25.64
N LYS A 178 9.69 1.92 -26.19
CA LYS A 178 9.81 3.14 -25.37
C LYS A 178 8.55 3.48 -24.58
N ASP A 179 7.39 2.96 -24.98
CA ASP A 179 6.08 3.32 -24.44
C ASP A 179 5.72 2.53 -23.16
N PRO A 180 5.75 3.14 -21.96
CA PRO A 180 5.44 2.49 -20.69
C PRO A 180 3.94 2.54 -20.34
N MET A 181 3.05 2.92 -21.28
CA MET A 181 1.63 3.09 -20.97
C MET A 181 1.02 1.81 -20.36
N PRO A 182 0.23 1.91 -19.28
CA PRO A 182 -0.48 0.76 -18.72
C PRO A 182 -1.50 0.22 -19.71
N ARG A 183 -1.78 -1.07 -19.60
CA ARG A 183 -2.83 -1.73 -20.39
C ARG A 183 -4.15 -1.64 -19.64
N TYR A 184 -5.11 -0.90 -20.18
CA TYR A 184 -6.41 -0.69 -19.54
C TYR A 184 -7.31 -1.94 -19.52
N GLU A 185 -6.97 -2.97 -20.29
CA GLU A 185 -7.70 -4.24 -20.28
C GLU A 185 -7.61 -4.95 -18.92
N ASP A 186 -6.53 -4.69 -18.18
CA ASP A 186 -6.34 -5.18 -16.81
C ASP A 186 -6.28 -3.99 -15.84
N PRO A 187 -7.33 -3.76 -15.03
CA PRO A 187 -7.40 -2.63 -14.10
C PRO A 187 -6.39 -2.75 -12.94
N THR A 188 -5.72 -3.90 -12.80
CA THR A 188 -4.62 -4.05 -11.84
C THR A 188 -3.38 -3.27 -12.26
N ASN A 189 -3.23 -2.91 -13.55
CA ASN A 189 -2.13 -2.10 -14.11
C ASN A 189 -2.20 -0.60 -13.73
N SER A 190 -2.56 -0.30 -12.49
CA SER A 190 -2.69 1.06 -11.97
C SER A 190 -1.65 1.37 -10.90
N HIS A 191 -0.82 0.41 -10.52
CA HIS A 191 0.08 0.51 -9.39
C HIS A 191 1.22 1.48 -9.68
N GLY A 192 1.89 1.37 -10.83
CA GLY A 192 2.98 2.25 -11.24
C GLY A 192 2.54 3.71 -11.36
N THR A 193 1.33 3.95 -11.89
CA THR A 193 0.76 5.30 -11.98
C THR A 193 0.47 5.90 -10.60
N ARG A 194 -0.03 5.10 -9.64
CA ARG A 194 -0.25 5.55 -8.25
C ARG A 194 1.07 5.88 -7.57
N CYS A 195 2.08 5.01 -7.70
CA CYS A 195 3.41 5.26 -7.15
C CYS A 195 4.08 6.49 -7.79
N ALA A 196 3.91 6.71 -9.09
CA ALA A 196 4.37 7.91 -9.78
C ALA A 196 3.71 9.16 -9.21
N GLY A 197 2.42 9.07 -8.91
CA GLY A 197 1.69 10.14 -8.27
C GLY A 197 2.29 10.55 -6.92
N GLU A 198 2.52 9.57 -6.04
CA GLU A 198 3.11 9.82 -4.70
C GLU A 198 4.45 10.57 -4.79
N ILE A 199 5.24 10.31 -5.82
CA ILE A 199 6.57 10.92 -6.01
C ILE A 199 6.47 12.29 -6.68
N ALA A 200 5.77 12.39 -7.80
CA ALA A 200 5.92 13.51 -8.72
C ALA A 200 4.60 13.97 -9.37
N MET A 201 3.43 13.70 -8.78
CA MET A 201 2.22 14.41 -9.21
C MET A 201 2.43 15.92 -9.03
N ALA A 202 2.00 16.69 -10.04
CA ALA A 202 2.20 18.12 -10.11
C ALA A 202 1.56 18.84 -8.92
N ALA A 203 2.11 20.00 -8.56
CA ALA A 203 1.56 20.85 -7.52
C ALA A 203 0.86 22.07 -8.13
N ASN A 204 -0.13 22.59 -7.41
CA ASN A 204 -0.84 23.83 -7.71
C ASN A 204 -1.60 23.83 -9.04
N ASN A 205 -2.08 22.68 -9.51
CA ASN A 205 -2.81 22.55 -10.77
C ASN A 205 -4.31 22.27 -10.56
N LYS A 206 -4.78 22.27 -9.30
CA LYS A 206 -6.19 22.04 -8.91
C LYS A 206 -6.67 20.63 -9.27
N LYS A 207 -5.78 19.64 -9.28
CA LYS A 207 -6.08 18.24 -9.56
C LYS A 207 -5.45 17.40 -8.46
N CYS A 208 -6.13 16.32 -8.09
CA CYS A 208 -5.68 15.35 -7.10
C CYS A 208 -4.91 15.97 -5.91
N GLY A 209 -3.72 15.46 -5.59
CA GLY A 209 -2.86 15.96 -4.52
C GLY A 209 -1.53 16.48 -5.08
N VAL A 210 -0.49 16.41 -4.26
CA VAL A 210 0.87 16.86 -4.59
C VAL A 210 1.87 15.74 -4.34
N GLY A 211 2.84 15.57 -5.23
CA GLY A 211 3.92 14.59 -5.03
C GLY A 211 5.00 15.12 -4.10
N VAL A 212 5.67 14.24 -3.37
CA VAL A 212 6.78 14.60 -2.45
C VAL A 212 7.87 15.43 -3.16
N ALA A 213 8.10 15.13 -4.44
CA ALA A 213 9.06 15.76 -5.32
C ALA A 213 8.33 16.28 -6.58
N TYR A 214 7.33 17.14 -6.39
CA TYR A 214 6.44 17.65 -7.46
C TYR A 214 7.11 18.43 -8.61
N ASN A 215 8.41 18.72 -8.56
CA ASN A 215 9.20 19.26 -9.68
C ASN A 215 10.28 18.29 -10.19
N ALA A 216 10.34 17.06 -9.67
CA ALA A 216 11.19 16.01 -10.22
C ALA A 216 10.62 15.51 -11.55
N LYS A 217 11.52 14.91 -12.34
CA LYS A 217 11.15 14.17 -13.53
C LYS A 217 10.92 12.70 -13.18
N ILE A 218 9.85 12.12 -13.72
CA ILE A 218 9.40 10.76 -13.43
C ILE A 218 9.33 9.94 -14.71
N GLY A 219 9.85 8.72 -14.65
CA GLY A 219 9.74 7.74 -15.72
C GLY A 219 9.40 6.37 -15.16
N ASP A 220 9.16 5.42 -16.05
CA ASP A 220 8.78 4.05 -15.66
C ASP A 220 9.43 3.00 -16.55
N TYR A 221 9.94 1.95 -15.89
CA TYR A 221 10.48 0.74 -16.46
C TYR A 221 9.41 -0.34 -16.33
N LYS A 222 8.42 -0.28 -17.21
CA LYS A 222 7.29 -1.20 -17.20
C LYS A 222 7.77 -2.64 -17.32
N ARG A 223 7.54 -3.39 -16.25
CA ARG A 223 7.89 -4.78 -16.07
C ARG A 223 6.84 -5.41 -15.16
N LEU A 224 5.66 -5.68 -15.72
CA LEU A 224 4.64 -6.65 -15.31
C LEU A 224 3.51 -6.66 -16.36
#